data_AF-A0A914ZB27-F1
#
_entry.id   AF-A0A914ZB27-F1
#
_cell.length_a   1.000
_cell.length_b   1.000
_cell.length_c   1.000
_cell.angle_alpha   90.00
_cell.angle_beta   90.00
_cell.angle_gamma   90.00
#
_symmetry.space_group_name_H-M   'P 1'
#
loop_
_entity.id
_entity.type
_entity.pdbx_description
1 polymer ?
#
loop_
_entity_poly.entity_id
_entity_poly.type
_entity_poly.pdbx_seq_one_letter_code
_entity_poly.pdbx_strand_id
1 'polypeptide(L)'
;MTPDITMRVGMAVGLSFRDGGQGQRVVIGKDTRRSGYMLENALVAGFTSMGMEVFLLGPIPTPAVAMLCRSLRADIGVMISASHNPYYDNGIKLFGPDGYKLSDALELQIEKLIDDDMSVHMSSHGEIGRAKRVDGDIYRYIEFAKRTMPRHFL
;
A
#
# COMPACT_ATOMS: atom_id res chain seq x y z
N MET A 1 16.84 0.25 -2.82
CA MET A 1 15.61 -0.55 -2.96
C MET A 1 15.44 -0.96 -4.41
N THR A 2 15.32 -2.26 -4.69
CA THR A 2 15.19 -2.81 -6.05
C THR A 2 13.73 -3.14 -6.37
N PRO A 3 13.34 -3.25 -7.65
CA PRO A 3 11.99 -3.71 -8.01
C PRO A 3 11.72 -5.15 -7.52
N ASP A 4 12.73 -6.02 -7.56
CA ASP A 4 12.62 -7.43 -7.14
C ASP A 4 12.19 -7.56 -5.67
N ILE A 5 12.96 -6.96 -4.73
CA ILE A 5 12.62 -7.00 -3.30
C ILE A 5 11.25 -6.35 -3.05
N THR A 6 10.89 -5.33 -3.84
CA THR A 6 9.62 -4.60 -3.69
C THR A 6 8.43 -5.46 -4.11
N MET A 7 8.58 -6.26 -5.16
CA MET A 7 7.57 -7.25 -5.54
C MET A 7 7.43 -8.33 -4.45
N ARG A 8 8.54 -8.82 -3.89
CA ARG A 8 8.53 -9.77 -2.76
C ARG A 8 7.85 -9.19 -1.52
N VAL A 9 8.05 -7.91 -1.20
CA VAL A 9 7.31 -7.21 -0.14
C VAL A 9 5.80 -7.24 -0.42
N GLY A 10 5.37 -6.91 -1.64
CA GLY A 10 3.95 -6.95 -2.01
C GLY A 10 3.35 -8.36 -1.85
N MET A 11 4.10 -9.39 -2.24
CA MET A 11 3.70 -10.79 -2.07
C MET A 11 3.58 -11.19 -0.59
N ALA A 12 4.59 -10.89 0.22
CA ALA A 12 4.63 -11.24 1.64
C ALA A 12 3.50 -10.55 2.43
N VAL A 13 3.27 -9.27 2.15
CA VAL A 13 2.14 -8.53 2.73
C VAL A 13 0.82 -9.13 2.26
N GLY A 14 0.66 -9.37 0.95
CA GLY A 14 -0.59 -9.95 0.43
C GLY A 14 -0.92 -11.31 1.02
N LEU A 15 0.09 -12.16 1.19
CA LEU A 15 -0.05 -13.45 1.87
C LEU A 15 -0.44 -13.30 3.35
N SER A 16 0.14 -12.33 4.05
CA SER A 16 -0.14 -12.08 5.48
C SER A 16 -1.56 -11.58 5.76
N PHE A 17 -2.20 -10.96 4.76
CA PHE A 17 -3.56 -10.42 4.87
C PHE A 17 -4.61 -11.27 4.14
N ARG A 18 -4.22 -12.43 3.59
CA ARG A 18 -5.14 -13.36 2.91
C ARG A 18 -5.92 -14.16 3.96
N ASP A 19 -7.25 -14.02 3.97
CA ASP A 19 -8.13 -14.71 4.93
C ASP A 19 -8.99 -15.82 4.30
N GLY A 20 -8.67 -16.24 3.08
CA GLY A 20 -9.43 -17.26 2.34
C GLY A 20 -10.70 -16.74 1.65
N GLY A 21 -11.08 -15.48 1.88
CA GLY A 21 -12.08 -14.76 1.09
C GLY A 21 -11.50 -14.14 -0.18
N GLN A 22 -12.38 -13.70 -1.09
CA GLN A 22 -12.00 -12.85 -2.23
C GLN A 22 -12.15 -11.38 -1.89
N GLY A 23 -11.27 -10.54 -2.44
CA GLY A 23 -11.48 -9.10 -2.52
C GLY A 23 -10.84 -8.26 -1.42
N GLN A 24 -9.78 -8.76 -0.77
CA GLN A 24 -8.93 -7.94 0.10
C GLN A 24 -8.30 -6.81 -0.71
N ARG A 25 -8.29 -5.61 -0.13
CA ARG A 25 -7.97 -4.37 -0.83
C ARG A 25 -6.71 -3.75 -0.26
N VAL A 26 -5.84 -3.32 -1.16
CA VAL A 26 -4.67 -2.50 -0.83
C VAL A 26 -4.78 -1.13 -1.49
N VAL A 27 -4.50 -0.08 -0.73
CA VAL A 27 -4.33 1.27 -1.28
C VAL A 27 -2.86 1.62 -1.33
N ILE A 28 -2.38 2.10 -2.48
CA ILE A 28 -0.98 2.48 -2.68
C ILE A 28 -0.89 3.96 -3.02
N GLY A 29 -0.20 4.71 -2.17
CA GLY A 29 0.23 6.08 -2.43
C GLY A 29 1.74 6.18 -2.57
N LYS A 30 2.21 7.27 -3.19
CA LYS A 30 3.64 7.54 -3.32
C LYS A 30 3.95 9.02 -3.19
N ASP A 31 5.21 9.35 -2.97
CA ASP A 31 5.70 10.71 -3.15
C ASP A 31 6.07 10.99 -4.62
N THR A 32 6.81 12.08 -4.87
CA THR A 32 7.16 12.54 -6.21
C THR A 32 8.45 11.94 -6.77
N ARG A 33 9.10 11.01 -6.08
CA ARG A 33 10.36 10.38 -6.55
C ARG A 33 10.12 9.57 -7.82
N ARG A 34 11.04 9.69 -8.79
CA ARG A 34 10.99 8.91 -10.04
C ARG A 34 11.04 7.40 -9.80
N SER A 35 11.82 6.96 -8.81
CA SER A 35 11.87 5.54 -8.41
C SER A 35 10.50 5.02 -7.97
N GLY A 36 9.60 5.88 -7.49
CA GLY A 36 8.25 5.51 -7.08
C GLY A 36 7.42 4.85 -8.18
N TYR A 37 7.63 5.18 -9.46
CA TYR A 37 6.91 4.51 -10.56
C TYR A 37 7.32 3.05 -10.73
N MET A 38 8.61 2.78 -10.61
CA MET A 38 9.15 1.41 -10.66
C MET A 38 8.67 0.59 -9.46
N LEU A 39 8.72 1.18 -8.27
CA LEU A 39 8.32 0.52 -7.03
C LEU A 39 6.80 0.30 -6.95
N GLU A 40 5.98 1.25 -7.44
CA GLU A 40 4.52 1.11 -7.54
C GLU A 40 4.14 -0.09 -8.40
N ASN A 41 4.74 -0.22 -9.58
CA ASN A 41 4.47 -1.35 -10.48
C ASN A 41 4.92 -2.69 -9.90
N ALA A 42 6.06 -2.73 -9.20
CA ALA A 42 6.53 -3.94 -8.53
C ALA A 42 5.58 -4.37 -7.40
N LEU A 43 5.09 -3.42 -6.59
CA LEU A 43 4.08 -3.70 -5.57
C LEU A 43 2.77 -4.18 -6.18
N VAL A 44 2.30 -3.54 -7.25
CA VAL A 44 1.10 -3.98 -8.00
C VAL A 44 1.24 -5.43 -8.43
N ALA A 45 2.37 -5.80 -9.04
CA ALA A 45 2.63 -7.18 -9.46
C ALA A 45 2.63 -8.16 -8.27
N GLY A 46 3.26 -7.79 -7.15
CA GLY A 46 3.31 -8.63 -5.96
C GLY A 46 1.95 -8.84 -5.27
N PHE A 47 1.16 -7.77 -5.16
CA PHE A 47 -0.17 -7.85 -4.54
C PHE A 47 -1.18 -8.60 -5.41
N THR A 48 -1.21 -8.31 -6.71
CA THR A 48 -2.15 -8.96 -7.64
C THR A 48 -1.84 -10.44 -7.83
N SER A 49 -0.57 -10.85 -7.76
CA SER A 49 -0.20 -12.28 -7.77
C SER A 49 -0.69 -13.01 -6.52
N MET A 50 -0.92 -12.31 -5.42
CA MET A 50 -1.53 -12.84 -4.19
C MET A 50 -3.05 -12.62 -4.11
N GLY A 51 -3.67 -12.17 -5.20
CA GLY A 51 -5.13 -12.08 -5.34
C GLY A 51 -5.74 -10.81 -4.76
N MET A 52 -4.91 -9.83 -4.38
CA MET A 52 -5.41 -8.58 -3.80
C MET A 52 -5.86 -7.58 -4.86
N GLU A 53 -6.92 -6.84 -4.54
CA GLU A 53 -7.42 -5.71 -5.33
C GLU A 53 -6.61 -4.44 -4.98
N VAL A 54 -5.89 -3.91 -5.96
CA VAL A 54 -4.99 -2.76 -5.80
C VAL A 54 -5.65 -1.45 -6.25
N PHE A 55 -5.64 -0.47 -5.37
CA PHE A 55 -6.16 0.88 -5.59
C PHE A 55 -5.00 1.89 -5.58
N LEU A 56 -4.67 2.43 -6.74
CA LEU A 56 -3.57 3.38 -6.91
C LEU A 56 -4.06 4.81 -6.68
N LEU A 57 -3.53 5.47 -5.65
CA LEU A 57 -3.87 6.84 -5.25
C LEU A 57 -3.00 7.89 -5.97
N GLY A 58 -1.87 7.48 -6.53
CA GLY A 58 -0.89 8.38 -7.14
C GLY A 58 -0.09 9.19 -6.10
N PRO A 59 0.50 10.34 -6.51
CA PRO A 59 1.24 11.22 -5.61
C PRO A 59 0.36 11.79 -4.50
N ILE A 60 0.65 11.46 -3.24
CA ILE A 60 -0.18 11.84 -2.11
C ILE A 60 0.63 11.86 -0.79
N PRO A 61 0.31 12.72 0.21
CA PRO A 61 1.00 12.70 1.49
C PRO A 61 0.83 11.37 2.25
N THR A 62 1.84 10.96 3.00
CA THR A 62 1.77 9.77 3.88
C THR A 62 0.54 9.74 4.81
N PRO A 63 0.16 10.80 5.54
CA PRO A 63 -1.01 10.74 6.42
C PRO A 63 -2.34 10.54 5.66
N ALA A 64 -2.39 10.90 4.36
CA ALA A 64 -3.56 10.66 3.56
C ALA A 64 -3.72 9.19 3.19
N VAL A 65 -2.63 8.45 2.97
CA VAL A 65 -2.68 6.99 2.74
C VAL A 65 -3.28 6.29 3.96
N ALA A 66 -2.79 6.62 5.16
CA ALA A 66 -3.32 6.09 6.42
C ALA A 66 -4.83 6.37 6.58
N MET A 67 -5.24 7.61 6.32
CA MET A 67 -6.66 8.01 6.40
C MET A 67 -7.53 7.32 5.34
N LEU A 68 -7.03 7.25 4.09
CA LEU A 68 -7.75 6.65 2.96
C LEU A 68 -7.85 5.13 3.07
N CYS A 69 -6.87 4.47 3.68
CA CYS A 69 -6.93 3.05 4.01
C CYS A 69 -8.23 2.75 4.79
N ARG A 70 -8.45 3.48 5.88
CA ARG A 70 -9.68 3.37 6.69
C ARG A 70 -10.93 3.84 5.94
N SER A 71 -10.87 4.96 5.23
CA SER A 71 -12.01 5.55 4.51
C SER A 71 -12.54 4.66 3.37
N LEU A 72 -11.64 3.96 2.68
CA LEU A 72 -11.95 3.07 1.56
C LEU A 72 -12.20 1.63 1.99
N ARG A 73 -12.11 1.34 3.29
CA ARG A 73 -12.18 -0.01 3.87
C ARG A 73 -11.16 -0.92 3.19
N ALA A 74 -9.94 -0.43 3.07
CA ALA A 74 -8.81 -1.24 2.63
C ALA A 74 -8.23 -1.99 3.83
N ASP A 75 -7.70 -3.17 3.56
CA ASP A 75 -7.08 -4.04 4.56
C ASP A 75 -5.65 -3.58 4.87
N ILE A 76 -5.00 -2.95 3.88
CA ILE A 76 -3.65 -2.43 4.01
C ILE A 76 -3.46 -1.14 3.20
N GLY A 77 -2.78 -0.18 3.80
CA GLY A 77 -2.28 1.03 3.14
C GLY A 77 -0.77 0.96 2.94
N VAL A 78 -0.30 1.35 1.77
CA VAL A 78 1.12 1.33 1.41
C VAL A 78 1.55 2.70 0.93
N MET A 79 2.58 3.27 1.57
CA MET A 79 3.20 4.52 1.14
C MET A 79 4.62 4.26 0.62
N ILE A 80 4.87 4.65 -0.62
CA ILE A 80 6.20 4.63 -1.23
C ILE A 80 6.87 5.99 -1.01
N SER A 81 7.77 6.07 -0.03
CA SER A 81 8.55 7.28 0.27
C SER A 81 9.68 7.02 1.24
N ALA A 82 10.81 7.73 1.05
CA ALA A 82 11.85 7.88 2.07
C ALA A 82 11.74 9.19 2.87
N SER A 83 10.55 9.81 2.91
CA SER A 83 10.29 11.02 3.70
C SER A 83 11.26 12.16 3.33
N HIS A 84 12.08 12.61 4.29
CA HIS A 84 13.03 13.72 4.16
C HIS A 84 14.37 13.31 3.54
N ASN A 85 14.60 12.03 3.24
CA ASN A 85 15.86 11.55 2.68
C ASN A 85 16.15 12.13 1.28
N PRO A 86 17.41 12.14 0.82
CA PRO A 86 17.77 12.56 -0.53
C PRO A 86 17.01 11.81 -1.63
N TYR A 87 16.82 12.43 -2.80
CA TYR A 87 15.93 11.94 -3.87
C TYR A 87 16.22 10.53 -4.41
N TYR A 88 17.46 10.04 -4.25
CA TYR A 88 17.89 8.72 -4.67
C TYR A 88 17.48 7.59 -3.70
N ASP A 89 17.09 7.94 -2.47
CA ASP A 89 16.55 6.98 -1.51
C ASP A 89 15.06 6.73 -1.75
N ASN A 90 14.57 5.55 -1.40
CA ASN A 90 13.14 5.26 -1.31
C ASN A 90 12.87 4.15 -0.30
N GLY A 91 11.61 3.99 0.12
CA GLY A 91 11.19 3.01 1.11
C GLY A 91 9.69 2.77 1.07
N ILE A 92 9.25 1.78 1.84
CA ILE A 92 7.84 1.39 1.96
C ILE A 92 7.42 1.56 3.42
N LYS A 93 6.24 2.16 3.62
CA LYS A 93 5.57 2.21 4.92
C LYS A 93 4.23 1.50 4.81
N LEU A 94 3.94 0.64 5.78
CA LEU A 94 2.73 -0.17 5.82
C LEU A 94 1.79 0.33 6.93
N PHE A 95 0.50 0.41 6.60
CA PHE A 95 -0.56 0.84 7.49
C PHE A 95 -1.66 -0.21 7.53
N GLY A 96 -2.10 -0.60 8.72
CA GLY A 96 -3.22 -1.51 8.91
C GLY A 96 -4.57 -0.91 8.51
N PRO A 97 -5.66 -1.68 8.65
CA PRO A 97 -7.02 -1.25 8.28
C PRO A 97 -7.54 -0.13 9.20
N ASP A 98 -6.95 0.02 10.38
CA ASP A 98 -7.21 1.11 11.33
C ASP A 98 -6.50 2.43 10.97
N GLY A 99 -5.56 2.38 10.01
CA GLY A 99 -4.72 3.49 9.58
C GLY A 99 -3.45 3.69 10.42
N TYR A 100 -3.15 2.81 11.39
CA TYR A 100 -1.92 2.85 12.17
C TYR A 100 -0.82 2.01 11.50
N LYS A 101 0.44 2.20 11.92
CA LYS A 101 1.55 1.35 11.48
C LYS A 101 1.29 -0.10 11.91
N LEU A 102 1.74 -1.06 11.11
CA LEU A 102 1.67 -2.47 11.49
C LEU A 102 2.41 -2.72 12.81
N SER A 103 1.94 -3.72 13.55
CA SER A 103 2.62 -4.19 14.77
C SER A 103 3.97 -4.81 14.43
N ASP A 104 4.96 -4.67 15.31
CA ASP A 104 6.30 -5.25 15.13
C ASP A 104 6.27 -6.77 14.86
N ALA A 105 5.33 -7.50 15.48
CA ALA A 105 5.16 -8.93 15.25
C ALA A 105 4.80 -9.26 13.79
N LEU A 106 3.93 -8.45 13.18
CA LEU A 106 3.51 -8.60 11.79
C LEU A 106 4.61 -8.12 10.82
N GLU A 107 5.34 -7.05 11.17
CA GLU A 107 6.51 -6.63 10.38
C GLU A 107 7.55 -7.75 10.33
N LEU A 108 7.87 -8.37 11.47
CA LEU A 108 8.82 -9.49 11.54
C LEU A 108 8.34 -10.72 10.75
N GLN A 109 7.03 -10.99 10.73
CA GLN A 109 6.46 -12.05 9.91
C GLN A 109 6.64 -11.76 8.43
N ILE A 110 6.35 -10.54 7.98
CA ILE A 110 6.52 -10.11 6.59
C ILE A 110 7.98 -10.20 6.18
N GLU A 111 8.93 -9.78 7.03
CA GLU A 111 10.36 -9.87 6.76
C GLU A 111 10.81 -11.31 6.51
N LYS A 112 10.35 -12.27 7.32
CA LYS A 112 10.66 -13.69 7.11
C LYS A 112 10.12 -14.21 5.79
N LEU A 113 8.86 -13.87 5.47
CA LEU A 113 8.23 -14.28 4.22
C LEU A 113 8.93 -13.71 2.99
N ILE A 114 9.52 -12.52 3.09
CA ILE A 114 10.28 -11.93 1.98
C ILE A 114 11.46 -12.83 1.60
N ASP A 115 12.09 -13.54 2.52
CA ASP A 115 13.23 -14.42 2.22
C ASP A 115 12.79 -15.83 1.76
N ASP A 116 11.56 -16.24 2.08
CA ASP A 116 10.99 -17.54 1.71
C ASP A 116 10.54 -17.63 0.24
N ASP A 117 10.38 -18.86 -0.25
CA ASP A 117 9.73 -19.12 -1.55
C ASP A 117 8.20 -19.08 -1.42
N MET A 118 7.60 -18.01 -1.92
CA MET A 118 6.14 -17.79 -1.90
C MET A 118 5.42 -18.28 -3.17
N SER A 119 6.12 -18.94 -4.10
CA SER A 119 5.56 -19.35 -5.40
C SER A 119 4.32 -20.25 -5.27
N VAL A 120 4.32 -21.15 -4.28
CA VAL A 120 3.20 -22.08 -4.00
C VAL A 120 1.95 -21.38 -3.47
N HIS A 121 2.07 -20.14 -3.00
CA HIS A 121 0.97 -19.34 -2.46
C HIS A 121 0.34 -18.41 -3.49
N MET A 122 0.94 -18.28 -4.68
CA MET A 122 0.42 -17.44 -5.75
C MET A 122 -0.99 -17.88 -6.15
N SER A 123 -1.80 -16.88 -6.52
CA SER A 123 -3.19 -17.08 -6.91
C SER A 123 -3.29 -17.86 -8.22
N SER A 124 -4.33 -18.68 -8.32
CA SER A 124 -4.67 -19.31 -9.59
C SER A 124 -5.12 -18.29 -10.62
N HIS A 125 -5.11 -18.64 -11.90
CA HIS A 125 -5.42 -17.73 -13.02
C HIS A 125 -6.73 -16.93 -12.85
N GLY A 126 -7.77 -17.53 -12.26
CA GLY A 126 -9.07 -16.89 -12.04
C GLY A 126 -9.15 -15.99 -10.80
N GLU A 127 -8.14 -16.05 -9.93
CA GLU A 127 -8.07 -15.38 -8.63
C GLU A 127 -7.02 -14.26 -8.61
N ILE A 128 -6.34 -14.00 -9.72
CA ILE A 128 -5.40 -12.89 -9.85
C ILE A 128 -6.14 -11.58 -9.58
N GLY A 129 -5.60 -10.80 -8.65
CA GLY A 129 -6.18 -9.53 -8.24
C GLY A 129 -6.10 -8.47 -9.33
N ARG A 130 -6.99 -7.48 -9.27
CA ARG A 130 -7.02 -6.39 -10.24
C ARG A 130 -6.36 -5.14 -9.69
N ALA A 131 -5.81 -4.32 -10.57
CA ALA A 131 -5.30 -3.00 -10.22
C ALA A 131 -6.11 -1.92 -10.93
N LYS A 132 -6.46 -0.86 -10.21
CA LYS A 132 -7.08 0.34 -10.79
C LYS A 132 -6.59 1.60 -10.14
N ARG A 133 -6.53 2.67 -10.92
CA ARG A 133 -6.29 4.02 -10.42
C ARG A 133 -7.59 4.61 -9.87
N VAL A 134 -7.50 5.31 -8.75
CA VAL A 134 -8.64 6.00 -8.17
C VAL A 134 -8.40 7.49 -8.26
N ASP A 135 -9.23 8.16 -9.04
CA ASP A 135 -9.17 9.61 -9.19
C ASP A 135 -10.06 10.29 -8.14
N GLY A 136 -9.60 11.44 -7.64
CA GLY A 136 -10.38 12.29 -6.75
C GLY A 136 -10.37 11.92 -5.26
N ASP A 137 -9.75 10.81 -4.85
CA ASP A 137 -9.67 10.46 -3.42
C ASP A 137 -8.82 11.44 -2.59
N ILE A 138 -7.93 12.19 -3.24
CA ILE A 138 -7.25 13.33 -2.63
C ILE A 138 -8.25 14.34 -2.05
N TYR A 139 -9.41 14.56 -2.68
CA TYR A 139 -10.42 15.49 -2.18
C TYR A 139 -11.04 15.01 -0.87
N ARG A 140 -11.15 13.69 -0.64
CA ARG A 140 -11.59 13.16 0.66
C ARG A 140 -10.61 13.53 1.76
N TYR A 141 -9.30 13.46 1.48
CA TYR A 141 -8.27 13.88 2.43
C TYR A 141 -8.27 15.38 2.65
N ILE A 142 -8.43 16.19 1.59
CA ILE A 142 -8.54 17.65 1.70
C ILE A 142 -9.73 18.03 2.59
N GLU A 143 -10.91 17.44 2.36
CA GLU A 143 -12.09 17.70 3.18
C GLU A 143 -11.92 17.22 4.63
N PHE A 144 -11.25 16.09 4.84
CA PHE A 144 -10.88 15.65 6.18
C PHE A 144 -9.98 16.68 6.88
N ALA A 145 -8.91 17.14 6.22
CA ALA A 145 -7.97 18.11 6.77
C ALA A 145 -8.65 19.45 7.08
N LYS A 146 -9.50 19.94 6.17
CA LYS A 146 -10.31 21.15 6.39
C LYS A 146 -11.16 21.03 7.66
N ARG A 147 -11.83 19.90 7.87
CA ARG A 147 -12.67 19.67 9.06
C ARG A 147 -11.90 19.64 10.39
N THR A 148 -10.57 19.53 10.37
CA THR A 148 -9.74 19.64 11.59
C THR A 148 -9.48 21.09 12.00
N MET A 149 -9.76 22.05 11.12
CA MET A 149 -9.62 23.47 11.41
C MET A 149 -10.86 24.03 12.11
N PRO A 150 -10.71 25.06 12.97
CA PRO A 150 -11.85 25.78 13.55
C PRO A 150 -12.78 26.33 12.47
N ARG A 151 -14.10 26.30 12.73
CA ARG A 151 -15.14 26.71 11.76
C ARG A 151 -15.01 28.15 11.24
N HIS A 152 -14.31 29.03 11.96
CA HIS A 152 -14.11 30.41 11.53
C HIS A 152 -13.00 30.58 10.47
N PHE A 153 -12.28 29.51 10.13
CA PHE A 153 -11.30 29.47 9.04
C PHE A 153 -11.79 28.72 7.79
N LEU A 154 -13.03 28.19 7.82
CA LEU A 154 -13.65 27.42 6.72
C LEU A 154 -14.64 28.28 5.96
#